data_AF-A0AA36MMU3-F1
#
_entry.id   AF-A0AA36MMU3-F1
#
_cell.length_a   1.000
_cell.length_b   1.000
_cell.length_c   1.000
_cell.angle_alpha   90.00
_cell.angle_beta   90.00
_cell.angle_gamma   90.00
#
_symmetry.space_group_name_H-M   'P 1'
#
loop_
_entity.id
_entity.type
_entity.pdbx_description
1 polymer ?
#
loop_
_entity_poly.entity_id
_entity_poly.type
_entity_poly.pdbx_seq_one_letter_code
_entity_poly.pdbx_strand_id
1 'polypeptide(L)'
;MSPDPLSEPWLSLPSRQHVSHQMKYIDASFHLFHELVKRTDSLVAGDVRWGRMAASVETKMHAREALVNSSDVSAEVEAWEEVMNGMVATMKTRCLKLLVRLWLCCFLGSRKIESYFHKKGWLDVLNTLNGFGLGASDVFVKLVSNNAELARTIDRGTLLKLLDLIHELGPLDTWFYFLKAVCAPLQTALPIMQQTVLRCLVFGGQRTPVEEARVAERNRRELLISVALGRALAMPLGQLPLHIVPLEK
;
A
#
# COMPACT_ATOMS: atom_id res chain seq x y z
N MET A 1 24.30 15.68 2.11
CA MET A 1 23.57 16.14 0.92
C MET A 1 23.71 15.09 -0.16
N SER A 2 22.64 14.37 -0.48
CA SER A 2 22.63 13.45 -1.62
C SER A 2 22.36 14.28 -2.88
N PRO A 3 23.14 14.14 -3.97
CA PRO A 3 22.89 14.88 -5.20
C PRO A 3 21.48 14.60 -5.72
N ASP A 4 20.83 15.62 -6.32
CA ASP A 4 19.51 15.45 -6.93
C ASP A 4 19.62 14.39 -8.03
N PRO A 5 18.94 13.23 -7.88
CA PRO A 5 19.04 12.13 -8.84
C PRO A 5 18.57 12.50 -10.25
N LEU A 6 17.87 13.63 -10.42
CA LEU A 6 17.44 14.17 -11.71
C LEU A 6 18.45 15.16 -12.34
N SER A 7 19.51 15.52 -11.62
CA SER A 7 20.53 16.49 -12.06
C SER A 7 21.78 15.88 -12.70
N GLU A 8 21.83 14.54 -12.86
CA GLU A 8 23.04 13.88 -13.32
C GLU A 8 23.34 14.12 -14.82
N PRO A 9 24.61 14.36 -15.22
CA PRO A 9 25.00 14.83 -16.57
C PRO A 9 24.80 13.84 -17.72
N TRP A 10 24.26 12.64 -17.47
CA TRP A 10 24.10 11.58 -18.48
C TRP A 10 22.78 11.60 -19.26
N LEU A 11 21.93 12.62 -19.04
CA LEU A 11 20.56 12.78 -19.56
C LEU A 11 20.43 13.22 -21.03
N SER A 12 21.52 13.32 -21.80
CA SER A 12 21.54 13.87 -23.16
C SER A 12 21.05 12.92 -24.28
N LEU A 13 20.73 11.66 -23.98
CA LEU A 13 20.26 10.68 -24.97
C LEU A 13 18.72 10.54 -24.99
N PRO A 14 18.07 10.37 -26.16
CA PRO A 14 16.60 10.30 -26.27
C PRO A 14 15.94 9.20 -25.43
N SER A 15 16.54 8.01 -25.40
CA SER A 15 16.08 6.89 -24.55
C SER A 15 16.18 7.19 -23.05
N ARG A 16 17.02 8.14 -22.66
CA ARG A 16 17.27 8.56 -21.28
C ARG A 16 16.40 9.73 -20.86
N GLN A 17 16.07 10.63 -21.80
CA GLN A 17 15.01 11.64 -21.62
C GLN A 17 13.64 10.99 -21.36
N HIS A 18 13.35 9.87 -22.03
CA HIS A 18 12.12 9.10 -21.76
C HIS A 18 12.06 8.59 -20.31
N VAL A 19 13.15 8.02 -19.80
CA VAL A 19 13.25 7.56 -18.40
C VAL A 19 13.14 8.72 -17.41
N SER A 20 13.79 9.87 -17.70
CA SER A 20 13.68 11.08 -16.87
C SER A 20 12.25 11.62 -16.83
N HIS A 21 11.55 11.63 -17.97
CA HIS A 21 10.16 12.04 -18.04
C HIS A 21 9.25 11.10 -17.24
N GLN A 22 9.49 9.78 -17.34
CA GLN A 22 8.81 8.78 -16.49
C GLN A 22 9.05 9.04 -14.99
N MET A 23 10.29 9.34 -14.58
CA MET A 23 10.60 9.67 -13.19
C MET A 23 9.85 10.92 -12.70
N LYS A 24 9.79 11.98 -13.52
CA LYS A 24 9.00 13.19 -13.20
C LYS A 24 7.50 12.90 -13.06
N TYR A 25 6.94 12.05 -13.91
CA TYR A 25 5.55 11.60 -13.75
C TYR A 25 5.33 10.83 -12.46
N ILE A 26 6.28 9.96 -12.10
CA ILE A 26 6.20 9.23 -10.84
C ILE A 26 6.21 10.23 -9.68
N ASP A 27 7.14 11.19 -9.64
CA ASP A 27 7.17 12.23 -8.59
C ASP A 27 5.83 12.99 -8.50
N ALA A 28 5.30 13.44 -9.63
CA ALA A 28 4.00 14.13 -9.68
C ALA A 28 2.85 13.26 -9.17
N SER A 29 2.87 11.96 -9.48
CA SER A 29 1.85 11.01 -9.01
C SER A 29 1.92 10.76 -7.50
N PHE A 30 3.13 10.73 -6.91
CA PHE A 30 3.31 10.65 -5.46
C PHE A 30 2.85 11.93 -4.76
N HIS A 31 3.13 13.10 -5.34
CA HIS A 31 2.59 14.37 -4.83
C HIS A 31 1.06 14.41 -4.87
N LEU A 32 0.45 14.00 -5.98
CA LEU A 32 -1.00 13.93 -6.10
C LEU A 32 -1.59 12.94 -5.09
N PHE A 33 -0.97 11.77 -4.91
CA PHE A 33 -1.37 10.79 -3.92
C PHE A 33 -1.37 11.38 -2.51
N HIS A 34 -0.29 12.08 -2.15
CA HIS A 34 -0.15 12.73 -0.85
C HIS A 34 -1.25 13.78 -0.59
N GLU A 35 -1.54 14.62 -1.58
CA GLU A 35 -2.60 15.63 -1.47
C GLU A 35 -3.99 15.00 -1.39
N LEU A 36 -4.24 13.89 -2.09
CA LEU A 36 -5.48 13.15 -1.97
C LEU A 36 -5.62 12.49 -0.60
N VAL A 37 -4.56 11.88 -0.07
CA VAL A 37 -4.52 11.26 1.27
C VAL A 37 -4.85 12.28 2.36
N LYS A 38 -4.22 13.46 2.33
CA LYS A 38 -4.53 14.55 3.28
C LYS A 38 -6.00 14.97 3.30
N ARG A 39 -6.67 14.86 2.15
CA ARG A 39 -8.09 15.24 1.97
C ARG A 39 -9.03 14.05 2.13
N THR A 40 -8.54 12.89 2.56
CA THR A 40 -9.32 11.66 2.69
C THR A 40 -9.26 11.17 4.14
N ASP A 41 -10.31 11.48 4.89
CA ASP A 41 -10.37 11.16 6.33
C ASP A 41 -10.50 9.65 6.60
N SER A 42 -11.12 8.91 5.67
CA SER A 42 -11.29 7.45 5.76
C SER A 42 -11.38 6.78 4.39
N LEU A 43 -10.91 5.53 4.32
CA LEU A 43 -11.05 4.68 3.14
C LEU A 43 -12.30 3.81 3.22
N VAL A 44 -12.92 3.57 2.07
CA VAL A 44 -14.05 2.64 1.98
C VAL A 44 -13.53 1.21 1.83
N ALA A 45 -13.78 0.37 2.85
CA ALA A 45 -13.42 -1.04 2.81
C ALA A 45 -14.33 -1.82 1.83
N GLY A 46 -13.72 -2.47 0.84
CA GLY A 46 -14.36 -3.44 -0.06
C GLY A 46 -15.03 -2.85 -1.31
N ASP A 47 -14.68 -3.38 -2.49
CA ASP A 47 -15.30 -2.99 -3.77
C ASP A 47 -16.75 -3.52 -3.93
N VAL A 48 -17.18 -4.47 -3.08
CA VAL A 48 -18.47 -5.18 -3.17
C VAL A 48 -19.68 -4.33 -2.73
N ARG A 49 -19.47 -3.21 -2.00
CA ARG A 49 -20.57 -2.32 -1.60
C ARG A 49 -21.18 -1.54 -2.77
N TRP A 50 -20.45 -1.33 -3.88
CA TRP A 50 -20.90 -0.52 -5.00
C TRP A 50 -22.05 -1.13 -5.79
N GLY A 51 -22.04 -2.44 -6.08
CA GLY A 51 -23.16 -3.07 -6.80
C GLY A 51 -24.49 -2.92 -6.04
N ARG A 52 -24.44 -2.93 -4.70
CA ARG A 52 -25.61 -2.75 -3.84
C ARG A 52 -25.95 -1.27 -3.58
N MET A 53 -24.97 -0.40 -3.39
CA MET A 53 -25.20 1.04 -3.24
C MET A 53 -25.65 1.71 -4.53
N ALA A 54 -25.05 1.40 -5.68
CA ALA A 54 -25.46 1.94 -6.97
C ALA A 54 -26.89 1.48 -7.31
N ALA A 55 -27.19 0.19 -7.12
CA ALA A 55 -28.55 -0.33 -7.26
C ALA A 55 -29.51 0.36 -6.28
N SER A 56 -29.12 0.56 -5.01
CA SER A 56 -29.95 1.26 -4.01
C SER A 56 -30.16 2.74 -4.34
N VAL A 57 -29.17 3.43 -4.91
CA VAL A 57 -29.25 4.85 -5.30
C VAL A 57 -30.14 5.00 -6.53
N GLU A 58 -30.00 4.11 -7.51
CA GLU A 58 -30.86 4.06 -8.70
C GLU A 58 -32.31 3.74 -8.31
N THR A 59 -32.52 2.81 -7.37
CA THR A 59 -33.85 2.49 -6.82
C THR A 59 -34.45 3.67 -6.05
N LYS A 60 -33.63 4.42 -5.27
CA LYS A 60 -34.10 5.60 -4.52
C LYS A 60 -34.35 6.82 -5.43
N MET A 61 -33.57 6.99 -6.50
CA MET A 61 -33.83 8.04 -7.50
C MET A 61 -35.14 7.78 -8.25
N HIS A 62 -35.41 6.54 -8.65
CA HIS A 62 -36.70 6.19 -9.27
C HIS A 62 -37.88 6.25 -8.29
N ALA A 63 -37.67 5.92 -7.01
CA ALA A 63 -38.70 6.11 -5.99
C ALA A 63 -39.05 7.61 -5.75
N ARG A 64 -38.10 8.52 -5.98
CA ARG A 64 -38.29 9.98 -5.87
C ARG A 64 -39.12 10.55 -7.02
N GLU A 65 -39.05 9.96 -8.21
CA GLU A 65 -39.96 10.29 -9.32
C GLU A 65 -41.40 9.83 -9.03
N ALA A 66 -41.57 8.83 -8.16
CA ALA A 66 -42.87 8.28 -7.79
C ALA A 66 -43.50 8.88 -6.52
N LEU A 67 -42.73 9.57 -5.66
CA LEU A 67 -43.19 10.04 -4.35
C LEU A 67 -42.91 11.54 -4.13
N VAL A 68 -43.47 12.39 -5.00
CA VAL A 68 -43.63 13.82 -4.71
C VAL A 68 -44.83 13.96 -3.75
N ASN A 69 -44.59 13.83 -2.44
CA ASN A 69 -45.39 14.39 -1.34
C ASN A 69 -44.97 13.77 0.01
N SER A 70 -43.92 14.30 0.65
CA SER A 70 -43.63 14.03 2.06
C SER A 70 -42.83 15.20 2.64
N SER A 71 -43.22 15.65 3.84
CA SER A 71 -42.93 16.96 4.41
C SER A 71 -41.69 17.00 5.31
N ASP A 72 -40.70 16.14 5.10
CA ASP A 72 -39.52 16.06 6.00
C ASP A 72 -38.21 16.38 5.27
N VAL A 73 -38.14 17.62 4.76
CA VAL A 73 -37.03 18.16 3.97
C VAL A 73 -35.68 18.06 4.71
N SER A 74 -35.68 18.13 6.05
CA SER A 74 -34.45 18.06 6.86
C SER A 74 -33.83 16.66 6.86
N ALA A 75 -34.64 15.62 7.07
CA ALA A 75 -34.17 14.23 7.03
C ALA A 75 -33.73 13.81 5.62
N GLU A 76 -34.40 14.36 4.59
CA GLU A 76 -34.02 14.13 3.19
C GLU A 76 -32.69 14.77 2.80
N VAL A 77 -32.38 15.97 3.33
CA VAL A 77 -31.11 16.66 3.10
C VAL A 77 -29.95 15.93 3.79
N GLU A 78 -30.13 15.53 5.05
CA GLU A 78 -29.11 14.76 5.79
C GLU A 78 -28.79 13.43 5.10
N ALA A 79 -29.81 12.70 4.64
CA ALA A 79 -29.63 11.46 3.89
C ALA A 79 -28.90 11.70 2.54
N TRP A 80 -29.16 12.82 1.87
CA TRP A 80 -28.47 13.20 0.63
C TRP A 80 -27.00 13.56 0.87
N GLU A 81 -26.70 14.29 1.93
CA GLU A 81 -25.33 14.60 2.33
C GLU A 81 -24.55 13.34 2.67
N GLU A 82 -25.15 12.38 3.38
CA GLU A 82 -24.52 11.09 3.68
C GLU A 82 -24.20 10.29 2.41
N VAL A 83 -25.14 10.23 1.45
CA VAL A 83 -24.93 9.55 0.15
C VAL A 83 -23.81 10.23 -0.64
N MET A 84 -23.82 11.56 -0.73
CA MET A 84 -22.81 12.33 -1.46
C MET A 84 -21.42 12.17 -0.82
N ASN A 85 -21.32 12.25 0.50
CA ASN A 85 -20.07 12.04 1.23
C ASN A 85 -19.54 10.61 1.01
N GLY A 86 -20.42 9.60 1.03
CA GLY A 86 -20.09 8.22 0.70
C GLY A 86 -19.58 8.03 -0.73
N MET A 87 -20.19 8.70 -1.72
CA MET A 87 -19.73 8.68 -3.12
C MET A 87 -18.35 9.32 -3.26
N VAL A 88 -18.13 10.48 -2.65
CA VAL A 88 -16.83 11.19 -2.70
C VAL A 88 -15.73 10.35 -2.05
N ALA A 89 -15.97 9.74 -0.88
CA ALA A 89 -15.01 8.85 -0.21
C ALA A 89 -14.65 7.63 -1.08
N THR A 90 -15.64 7.06 -1.77
CA THR A 90 -15.45 5.93 -2.69
C THR A 90 -14.61 6.32 -3.91
N MET A 91 -14.89 7.47 -4.53
CA MET A 91 -14.12 7.97 -5.67
C MET A 91 -12.66 8.24 -5.27
N LYS A 92 -12.44 8.89 -4.13
CA LYS A 92 -11.09 9.12 -3.57
C LYS A 92 -10.35 7.80 -3.38
N THR A 93 -10.99 6.80 -2.77
CA THR A 93 -10.41 5.46 -2.57
C THR A 93 -10.02 4.80 -3.91
N ARG A 94 -10.87 4.89 -4.94
CA ARG A 94 -10.56 4.36 -6.28
C ARG A 94 -9.40 5.08 -6.94
N CYS A 95 -9.34 6.41 -6.85
CA CYS A 95 -8.21 7.19 -7.36
C CYS A 95 -6.90 6.77 -6.69
N LEU A 96 -6.90 6.59 -5.36
CA LEU A 96 -5.73 6.13 -4.61
C LEU A 96 -5.28 4.72 -5.05
N LYS A 97 -6.23 3.77 -5.21
CA LYS A 97 -5.94 2.43 -5.75
C LYS A 97 -5.32 2.48 -7.15
N LEU A 98 -5.83 3.35 -8.03
CA LEU A 98 -5.33 3.52 -9.40
C LEU A 98 -3.92 4.12 -9.41
N LEU A 99 -3.64 5.10 -8.55
CA LEU A 99 -2.30 5.68 -8.41
C LEU A 99 -1.28 4.63 -7.93
N VAL A 100 -1.66 3.80 -6.96
CA VAL A 100 -0.81 2.70 -6.46
C VAL A 100 -0.54 1.68 -7.57
N ARG A 101 -1.57 1.30 -8.35
CA ARG A 101 -1.41 0.41 -9.51
C ARG A 101 -0.56 1.03 -10.62
N LEU A 102 -0.64 2.34 -10.84
CA LEU A 102 0.20 3.04 -11.80
C LEU A 102 1.68 2.88 -11.44
N TRP A 103 2.04 3.01 -10.17
CA TRP A 103 3.42 2.86 -9.72
C TRP A 103 4.00 1.48 -10.08
N LEU A 104 3.22 0.41 -9.93
CA LEU A 104 3.60 -0.92 -10.39
C LEU A 104 3.99 -0.92 -11.86
N CYS A 105 3.14 -0.36 -12.73
CA CYS A 105 3.42 -0.29 -14.16
C CYS A 105 4.66 0.56 -14.50
N CYS A 106 5.00 1.55 -13.68
CA CYS A 106 6.11 2.45 -13.96
C CYS A 106 7.49 1.81 -13.76
N PHE A 107 7.68 0.91 -12.79
CA PHE A 107 9.00 0.31 -12.53
C PHE A 107 9.19 -1.07 -13.16
N LEU A 108 8.11 -1.72 -13.64
CA LEU A 108 8.20 -3.04 -14.26
C LEU A 108 9.18 -3.03 -15.45
N GLY A 109 10.23 -3.85 -15.35
CA GLY A 109 11.22 -4.02 -16.42
C GLY A 109 12.27 -2.92 -16.52
N SER A 110 12.28 -1.93 -15.61
CA SER A 110 13.26 -0.84 -15.62
C SER A 110 14.04 -0.76 -14.29
N ARG A 111 15.23 -1.35 -14.28
CA ARG A 111 16.17 -1.30 -13.13
C ARG A 111 16.43 0.11 -12.63
N LYS A 112 16.53 1.07 -13.55
CA LYS A 112 16.77 2.48 -13.21
C LYS A 112 15.63 3.07 -12.39
N ILE A 113 14.38 2.75 -12.75
CA ILE A 113 13.21 3.24 -12.04
C ILE A 113 13.06 2.51 -10.70
N GLU A 114 13.31 1.20 -10.64
CA GLU A 114 13.34 0.46 -9.37
C GLU A 114 14.36 1.06 -8.38
N SER A 115 15.59 1.33 -8.84
CA SER A 115 16.61 1.99 -8.01
C SER A 115 16.23 3.43 -7.64
N TYR A 116 15.48 4.13 -8.49
CA TYR A 116 14.97 5.46 -8.17
C TYR A 116 13.93 5.42 -7.03
N PHE A 117 12.99 4.47 -7.10
CA PHE A 117 12.04 4.22 -6.01
C PHE A 117 12.74 3.96 -4.67
N HIS A 118 13.84 3.21 -4.69
CA HIS A 118 14.66 2.99 -3.51
C HIS A 118 15.26 4.28 -2.96
N LYS A 119 15.96 5.04 -3.81
CA LYS A 119 16.68 6.25 -3.41
C LYS A 119 15.75 7.31 -2.84
N LYS A 120 14.50 7.35 -3.27
CA LYS A 120 13.47 8.27 -2.76
C LYS A 120 12.81 7.82 -1.45
N GLY A 121 13.13 6.64 -0.93
CA GLY A 121 12.54 6.12 0.31
C GLY A 121 11.07 5.71 0.16
N TRP A 122 10.57 5.54 -1.06
CA TRP A 122 9.16 5.22 -1.29
C TRP A 122 8.79 3.78 -0.95
N LEU A 123 9.78 2.92 -0.72
CA LEU A 123 9.58 1.59 -0.16
C LEU A 123 8.93 1.65 1.23
N ASP A 124 9.37 2.58 2.09
CA ASP A 124 8.78 2.75 3.42
C ASP A 124 7.35 3.29 3.34
N VAL A 125 7.09 4.18 2.37
CA VAL A 125 5.74 4.69 2.08
C VAL A 125 4.84 3.53 1.65
N LEU A 126 5.26 2.74 0.67
CA LEU A 126 4.52 1.55 0.22
C LEU A 126 4.28 0.57 1.35
N ASN A 127 5.29 0.35 2.21
CA ASN A 127 5.15 -0.53 3.35
C ASN A 127 4.11 -0.01 4.35
N THR A 128 4.08 1.30 4.58
CA THR A 128 3.08 1.91 5.47
C THR A 128 1.68 1.89 4.87
N LEU A 129 1.56 1.92 3.53
CA LEU A 129 0.29 1.77 2.84
C LEU A 129 -0.23 0.32 2.83
N ASN A 130 0.58 -0.65 3.26
CA ASN A 130 0.11 -2.02 3.45
C ASN A 130 -0.95 -2.05 4.55
N GLY A 131 -2.04 -2.78 4.29
CA GLY A 131 -3.19 -2.88 5.19
C GLY A 131 -4.31 -1.86 4.97
N PHE A 132 -4.08 -0.83 4.15
CA PHE A 132 -5.14 0.11 3.75
C PHE A 132 -6.04 -0.41 2.61
N GLY A 133 -5.81 -1.62 2.10
CA GLY A 133 -6.59 -2.20 1.00
C GLY A 133 -6.41 -1.47 -0.34
N LEU A 134 -5.36 -0.66 -0.48
CA LEU A 134 -5.05 0.10 -1.70
C LEU A 134 -4.27 -0.70 -2.77
N GLY A 135 -3.85 -1.93 -2.44
CA GLY A 135 -3.02 -2.77 -3.31
C GLY A 135 -1.51 -2.47 -3.23
N ALA A 136 -1.06 -1.69 -2.23
CA ALA A 136 0.35 -1.37 -2.04
C ALA A 136 1.22 -2.62 -1.81
N SER A 137 0.64 -3.67 -1.24
CA SER A 137 1.30 -4.95 -0.99
C SER A 137 1.78 -5.60 -2.30
N ASP A 138 0.96 -5.59 -3.35
CA ASP A 138 1.31 -6.18 -4.64
C ASP A 138 2.46 -5.39 -5.30
N VAL A 139 2.44 -4.06 -5.15
CA VAL A 139 3.50 -3.17 -5.64
C VAL A 139 4.81 -3.47 -4.92
N PHE A 140 4.75 -3.53 -3.59
CA PHE A 140 5.90 -3.80 -2.73
C PHE A 140 6.52 -5.17 -3.04
N VAL A 141 5.69 -6.22 -3.09
CA VAL A 141 6.12 -7.58 -3.44
C VAL A 141 6.80 -7.60 -4.80
N LYS A 142 6.22 -6.94 -5.81
CA LYS A 142 6.80 -6.97 -7.16
C LYS A 142 8.14 -6.27 -7.24
N LEU A 143 8.28 -5.12 -6.57
CA LEU A 143 9.52 -4.35 -6.51
C LEU A 143 10.65 -5.19 -5.88
N VAL A 144 10.35 -5.86 -4.75
CA VAL A 144 11.30 -6.70 -4.02
C VAL A 144 11.63 -8.00 -4.78
N SER A 145 10.61 -8.64 -5.37
CA SER A 145 10.77 -9.87 -6.16
C SER A 145 11.72 -9.67 -7.34
N ASN A 146 11.61 -8.52 -7.98
CA ASN A 146 12.36 -8.24 -9.17
C ASN A 146 13.76 -7.73 -8.84
N ASN A 147 14.00 -7.11 -7.68
CA ASN A 147 15.25 -6.42 -7.37
C ASN A 147 15.92 -6.96 -6.08
N ALA A 148 16.98 -7.73 -6.26
CA ALA A 148 17.72 -8.34 -5.15
C ALA A 148 18.45 -7.32 -4.27
N GLU A 149 18.83 -6.15 -4.78
CA GLU A 149 19.42 -5.08 -3.96
C GLU A 149 18.38 -4.52 -3.00
N LEU A 150 17.15 -4.35 -3.48
CA LEU A 150 16.03 -3.92 -2.64
C LEU A 150 15.63 -4.95 -1.59
N ALA A 151 15.64 -6.24 -1.96
CA ALA A 151 15.39 -7.30 -0.99
C ALA A 151 16.42 -7.29 0.16
N ARG A 152 17.66 -6.88 -0.08
CA ARG A 152 18.71 -6.79 0.94
C ARG A 152 18.58 -5.57 1.85
N THR A 153 17.87 -4.52 1.42
CA THR A 153 17.67 -3.33 2.26
C THR A 153 16.50 -3.47 3.22
N ILE A 154 15.68 -4.51 3.06
CA ILE A 154 14.63 -4.85 4.00
C ILE A 154 15.26 -5.28 5.31
N ASP A 155 15.04 -4.47 6.33
CA ASP A 155 15.49 -4.75 7.69
C ASP A 155 14.47 -5.59 8.46
N ARG A 156 14.87 -5.97 9.67
CA ARG A 156 14.00 -6.74 10.57
C ARG A 156 12.75 -5.95 10.98
N GLY A 157 12.85 -4.63 11.17
CA GLY A 157 11.71 -3.80 11.56
C GLY A 157 10.61 -3.81 10.50
N THR A 158 10.99 -3.70 9.23
CA THR A 158 10.07 -3.78 8.08
C THR A 158 9.40 -5.14 8.00
N LEU A 159 10.15 -6.23 8.21
CA LEU A 159 9.59 -7.59 8.25
C LEU A 159 8.57 -7.75 9.37
N LEU A 160 8.89 -7.29 10.59
CA LEU A 160 7.97 -7.40 11.73
C LEU A 160 6.66 -6.64 11.50
N LYS A 161 6.72 -5.41 10.96
CA LYS A 161 5.52 -4.65 10.58
C LYS A 161 4.63 -5.42 9.60
N LEU A 162 5.23 -6.11 8.64
CA LEU A 162 4.49 -6.95 7.70
C LEU A 162 3.88 -8.18 8.37
N LEU A 163 4.58 -8.82 9.30
CA LEU A 163 4.03 -9.93 10.07
C LEU A 163 2.86 -9.48 10.96
N ASP A 164 2.96 -8.31 11.58
CA ASP A 164 1.86 -7.71 12.34
C ASP A 164 0.63 -7.48 11.46
N LEU A 165 0.82 -7.01 10.22
CA LEU A 165 -0.28 -6.88 9.25
C LEU A 165 -0.90 -8.25 8.87
N ILE A 166 -0.13 -9.34 8.80
CA ILE A 166 -0.68 -10.68 8.57
C ILE A 166 -1.55 -11.10 9.75
N HIS A 167 -1.15 -10.79 10.98
CA HIS A 167 -1.95 -11.08 12.17
C HIS A 167 -3.27 -10.31 12.17
N GLU A 168 -3.24 -9.04 11.77
CA GLU A 168 -4.42 -8.19 11.77
C GLU A 168 -5.39 -8.49 10.62
N LEU A 169 -4.87 -8.76 9.42
CA LEU A 169 -5.66 -8.93 8.20
C LEU A 169 -5.93 -10.38 7.83
N GLY A 170 -5.21 -11.31 8.45
CA GLY A 170 -5.22 -12.72 8.12
C GLY A 170 -4.26 -13.10 6.99
N PRO A 171 -4.09 -14.42 6.75
CA PRO A 171 -3.20 -14.95 5.74
C PRO A 171 -3.78 -14.67 4.34
N LEU A 172 -3.06 -13.86 3.56
CA LEU A 172 -3.31 -13.63 2.13
C LEU A 172 -2.11 -14.16 1.34
N ASP A 173 -2.36 -14.66 0.14
CA ASP A 173 -1.32 -15.17 -0.76
C ASP A 173 -0.21 -14.14 -0.99
N THR A 174 -0.57 -12.85 -1.11
CA THR A 174 0.38 -11.74 -1.29
C THR A 174 1.44 -11.69 -0.19
N TRP A 175 1.08 -12.01 1.06
CA TRP A 175 2.03 -12.02 2.17
C TRP A 175 3.04 -13.17 2.07
N PHE A 176 2.60 -14.35 1.65
CA PHE A 176 3.50 -15.47 1.39
C PHE A 176 4.39 -15.22 0.17
N TYR A 177 3.85 -14.61 -0.89
CA TYR A 177 4.65 -14.18 -2.03
C TYR A 177 5.71 -13.15 -1.62
N PHE A 178 5.39 -12.22 -0.72
CA PHE A 178 6.37 -11.30 -0.16
C PHE A 178 7.50 -12.03 0.56
N LEU A 179 7.17 -12.90 1.52
CA LEU A 179 8.18 -13.64 2.30
C LEU A 179 9.09 -14.47 1.38
N LYS A 180 8.52 -15.11 0.35
CA LYS A 180 9.25 -15.79 -0.71
C LYS A 180 10.15 -14.83 -1.50
N ALA A 181 9.63 -13.68 -1.91
CA ALA A 181 10.34 -12.67 -2.69
C ALA A 181 11.57 -12.14 -1.95
N VAL A 182 11.47 -11.92 -0.65
CA VAL A 182 12.59 -11.47 0.19
C VAL A 182 13.64 -12.57 0.37
N CYS A 183 13.21 -13.83 0.47
CA CYS A 183 14.10 -14.97 0.63
C CYS A 183 14.82 -15.38 -0.66
N ALA A 184 14.19 -15.15 -1.82
CA ALA A 184 14.70 -15.57 -3.11
C ALA A 184 14.26 -14.61 -4.25
N PRO A 185 14.71 -13.34 -4.26
CA PRO A 185 14.40 -12.41 -5.34
C PRO A 185 14.98 -12.94 -6.66
N LEU A 186 14.20 -12.84 -7.75
CA LEU A 186 14.53 -13.44 -9.06
C LEU A 186 14.95 -14.92 -8.97
N GLN A 187 14.39 -15.67 -8.02
CA GLN A 187 14.74 -17.08 -7.76
C GLN A 187 16.19 -17.28 -7.26
N THR A 188 16.90 -16.21 -6.90
CA THR A 188 18.25 -16.29 -6.32
C THR A 188 18.16 -16.25 -4.81
N ALA A 189 18.58 -17.33 -4.14
CA ALA A 189 18.52 -17.41 -2.68
C ALA A 189 19.34 -16.32 -2.00
N LEU A 190 18.77 -15.68 -0.97
CA LEU A 190 19.45 -14.77 -0.06
C LEU A 190 19.51 -15.41 1.33
N PRO A 191 20.58 -16.14 1.69
CA PRO A 191 20.65 -16.91 2.93
C PRO A 191 20.43 -16.08 4.19
N ILE A 192 20.97 -14.85 4.22
CA ILE A 192 20.79 -13.92 5.35
C ILE A 192 19.31 -13.59 5.53
N MET A 193 18.60 -13.30 4.44
CA MET A 193 17.17 -12.97 4.50
C MET A 193 16.32 -14.18 4.86
N GLN A 194 16.65 -15.37 4.36
CA GLN A 194 16.00 -16.62 4.76
C GLN A 194 16.14 -16.86 6.27
N GLN A 195 17.33 -16.64 6.82
CA GLN A 195 17.56 -16.77 8.26
C GLN A 195 16.79 -15.71 9.05
N THR A 196 16.76 -14.45 8.59
CA THR A 196 16.00 -13.38 9.23
C THR A 196 14.50 -13.68 9.25
N VAL A 197 13.95 -14.12 8.11
CA VAL A 197 12.53 -14.51 7.99
C VAL A 197 12.21 -15.67 8.92
N LEU A 198 13.02 -16.73 8.94
CA LEU A 198 12.86 -17.86 9.87
C LEU A 198 12.91 -17.42 11.34
N ARG A 199 13.80 -16.48 11.67
CA ARG A 199 13.92 -15.94 13.03
C ARG A 199 12.73 -15.11 13.48
N CYS A 200 12.11 -14.39 12.55
CA CYS A 200 10.93 -13.60 12.84
C CYS A 200 9.66 -14.47 12.89
N LEU A 201 9.59 -15.55 12.11
CA LEU A 201 8.38 -16.35 11.94
C LEU A 201 8.31 -17.62 12.78
N VAL A 202 9.42 -18.34 12.92
CA VAL A 202 9.40 -19.76 13.35
C VAL A 202 10.27 -19.97 14.58
N PHE A 203 11.48 -19.42 14.61
CA PHE A 203 12.47 -19.77 15.61
C PHE A 203 13.42 -18.63 15.91
N GLY A 204 13.26 -17.98 17.07
CA GLY A 204 14.11 -16.86 17.47
C GLY A 204 15.61 -17.20 17.49
N GLY A 205 16.00 -18.42 17.90
CA GLY A 205 17.40 -18.82 18.12
C GLY A 205 17.67 -19.30 19.54
N GLN A 206 18.73 -20.11 19.75
CA GLN A 206 19.09 -20.65 21.08
C GLN A 206 19.64 -19.59 22.06
N ARG A 207 20.08 -18.43 21.57
CA ARG A 207 20.66 -17.34 22.37
C ARG A 207 19.91 -16.02 22.23
N THR A 208 18.68 -16.10 21.73
CA THR A 208 17.89 -14.92 21.38
C THR A 208 17.15 -14.44 22.63
N PRO A 209 17.04 -13.11 22.86
CA PRO A 209 16.31 -12.58 24.00
C PRO A 209 14.91 -13.20 24.12
N VAL A 210 14.47 -13.43 25.37
CA VAL A 210 13.22 -14.15 25.67
C VAL A 210 12.01 -13.52 24.97
N GLU A 211 11.98 -12.19 24.88
CA GLU A 211 10.92 -11.45 24.20
C GLU A 211 10.83 -11.81 22.71
N GLU A 212 11.97 -11.88 22.01
CA GLU A 212 12.00 -12.23 20.60
C GLU A 212 11.62 -13.70 20.35
N ALA A 213 12.03 -14.60 21.26
CA ALA A 213 11.62 -15.99 21.20
C ALA A 213 10.11 -16.14 21.36
N ARG A 214 9.48 -15.34 22.24
CA ARG A 214 8.02 -15.28 22.42
C ARG A 214 7.32 -14.74 21.18
N VAL A 215 7.86 -13.69 20.55
CA VAL A 215 7.30 -13.14 19.30
C VAL A 215 7.34 -14.18 18.18
N ALA A 216 8.48 -14.86 17.97
CA ALA A 216 8.59 -15.91 16.96
C ALA A 216 7.64 -17.08 17.23
N GLU A 217 7.51 -17.52 18.48
CA GLU A 217 6.60 -18.60 18.86
C GLU A 217 5.12 -18.21 18.70
N ARG A 218 4.77 -16.96 19.00
CA ARG A 218 3.44 -16.40 18.73
C ARG A 218 3.16 -16.39 17.23
N ASN A 219 4.10 -15.85 16.44
CA ASN A 219 4.00 -15.78 14.99
C ASN A 219 3.79 -17.17 14.41
N ARG A 220 4.59 -18.15 14.81
CA ARG A 220 4.48 -19.55 14.38
C ARG A 220 3.08 -20.14 14.60
N ARG A 221 2.45 -19.84 15.73
CA ARG A 221 1.11 -20.33 16.08
C ARG A 221 0.00 -19.60 15.33
N GLU A 222 0.12 -18.28 15.22
CA GLU A 222 -0.96 -17.42 14.72
C GLU A 222 -0.97 -17.30 13.19
N LEU A 223 0.20 -17.28 12.51
CA LEU A 223 0.27 -17.06 11.05
C LEU A 223 -0.38 -18.17 10.22
N LEU A 224 -0.36 -19.41 10.70
CA LEU A 224 -0.88 -20.59 9.98
C LEU A 224 -2.29 -20.98 10.39
N ILE A 225 -2.83 -20.37 11.45
CA ILE A 225 -4.07 -20.82 12.11
C ILE A 225 -5.10 -19.69 12.20
N SER A 226 -4.70 -18.41 12.08
CA SER A 226 -5.63 -17.29 12.23
C SER A 226 -6.45 -17.04 10.96
N VAL A 227 -7.66 -17.60 10.89
CA VAL A 227 -8.73 -17.03 10.07
C VAL A 227 -9.32 -15.85 10.85
N ALA A 228 -8.68 -14.69 10.74
CA ALA A 228 -9.29 -13.46 11.23
C ALA A 228 -10.47 -13.10 10.32
N LEU A 229 -11.69 -13.42 10.74
CA LEU A 229 -12.92 -12.94 10.11
C LEU A 229 -13.01 -11.42 10.29
N GLY A 230 -12.41 -10.68 9.36
CA GLY A 230 -12.90 -9.39 8.87
C GLY A 230 -13.07 -8.27 9.90
N ARG A 231 -12.02 -7.89 10.63
CA ARG A 231 -11.94 -6.48 11.07
C ARG A 231 -11.35 -5.66 9.93
N ALA A 232 -12.20 -4.92 9.22
CA ALA A 232 -11.72 -3.85 8.37
C ALA A 232 -10.98 -2.84 9.26
N LEU A 233 -9.65 -2.78 9.14
CA LEU A 233 -8.85 -1.73 9.76
C LEU A 233 -9.28 -0.40 9.14
N ALA A 234 -10.15 0.32 9.83
CA ALA A 234 -10.37 1.74 9.59
C ALA A 234 -9.17 2.49 10.17
N MET A 235 -7.99 2.35 9.55
CA MET A 235 -6.84 3.16 9.92
C MET A 235 -7.04 4.57 9.35
N PRO A 236 -6.98 5.63 10.18
CA PRO A 236 -7.02 7.00 9.69
C PRO A 236 -5.76 7.27 8.86
N LEU A 237 -5.95 7.54 7.58
CA LEU A 237 -4.90 7.87 6.62
C LEU A 237 -4.07 9.11 7.04
N GLY A 238 -4.66 10.02 7.81
CA GLY A 238 -4.05 11.29 8.22
C GLY A 238 -2.94 11.19 9.28
N GLN A 239 -2.67 10.01 9.86
CA GLN A 239 -1.63 9.84 10.90
C GLN A 239 -0.29 9.32 10.35
N LEU A 240 -0.14 9.19 9.03
CA LEU A 240 1.09 8.71 8.43
C LEU A 240 2.24 9.72 8.66
N PRO A 241 3.39 9.32 9.22
CA PRO A 241 4.61 10.13 9.17
C PRO A 241 5.14 10.09 7.72
N LEU A 242 4.54 10.88 6.84
CA LEU A 242 4.97 11.05 5.45
C LEU A 242 6.12 12.06 5.43
N HIS A 243 7.29 11.65 5.90
CA HIS A 243 8.53 12.39 5.64
C HIS A 243 8.96 12.17 4.19
N ILE A 244 8.23 12.78 3.25
CA ILE A 244 8.74 12.98 1.90
C ILE A 244 9.70 14.15 2.02
N VAL A 245 11.00 13.87 1.89
CA VAL A 245 12.02 14.93 1.82
C VAL A 245 11.60 15.90 0.70
N PRO A 246 11.38 17.19 0.99
CA PRO A 246 11.04 18.16 -0.04
C PRO A 246 12.14 18.14 -1.10
N LEU A 247 11.74 18.12 -2.37
CA LEU A 247 12.62 18.52 -3.46
C LEU A 247 12.89 20.01 -3.26
N GLU A 248 13.98 20.33 -2.56
CA GLU A 248 14.54 21.69 -2.60
C GLU A 248 14.90 21.99 -4.07
N LYS A 249 14.46 23.18 -4.49
CA LYS A 249 14.55 23.70 -5.86
C LYS A 249 15.98 23.95 -6.32
#